data_AF-A0A9E2KT39-F1
#
_entry.id   AF-A0A9E2KT39-F1
#
_cell.length_a   1.000
_cell.length_b   1.000
_cell.length_c   1.000
_cell.angle_alpha   90.00
_cell.angle_beta   90.00
_cell.angle_gamma   90.00
#
_symmetry.space_group_name_H-M   'P 1'
#
loop_
_entity.id
_entity.type
_entity.pdbx_description
1 polymer ?
#
loop_
_entity_poly.entity_id
_entity_poly.type
_entity_poly.pdbx_seq_one_letter_code
_entity_poly.pdbx_strand_id
1 'polypeptide(L)'
;MNKEIDPQKLINDLQQWVTASREDQVWGQHESLYLEILAQWKAVNRYRPEQGNDEDQRFYELYWDAMNKWHQSFAQQSEDIFTATPIQATDKAGFYGDVLSDLQGVIMDRLPEIQHSKVLRFNSFLNILRVSLTDMEKLSLSELNVVDMSLLLDYWKFLGDAFKKFN
;
A
#
# COMPACT_ATOMS: atom_id res chain seq x y z
N MET A 1 3.11 8.19 -24.85
CA MET A 1 4.23 8.57 -23.94
C MET A 1 3.96 7.93 -22.59
N ASN A 2 4.64 6.84 -22.25
CA ASN A 2 4.65 6.36 -20.86
C ASN A 2 5.41 7.40 -20.06
N LYS A 3 4.72 8.13 -19.17
CA LYS A 3 5.42 8.85 -18.11
C LYS A 3 6.01 7.78 -17.21
N GLU A 4 7.33 7.67 -17.22
CA GLU A 4 8.06 6.89 -16.23
C GLU A 4 7.61 7.37 -14.84
N ILE A 5 7.08 6.46 -14.04
CA ILE A 5 6.68 6.77 -12.67
C ILE A 5 7.98 6.99 -11.89
N ASP A 6 8.03 8.05 -11.10
CA ASP A 6 9.11 8.31 -10.16
C ASP A 6 8.63 7.95 -8.74
N PRO A 7 8.98 6.76 -8.23
CA PRO A 7 8.64 6.34 -6.87
C PRO A 7 9.13 7.30 -5.80
N GLN A 8 10.30 7.90 -6.00
CA GLN A 8 10.89 8.80 -5.01
C GLN A 8 10.06 10.07 -4.88
N LYS A 9 9.51 10.56 -5.99
CA LYS A 9 8.56 11.67 -5.96
C LYS A 9 7.31 11.32 -5.15
N LEU A 10 6.68 10.17 -5.39
CA LEU A 10 5.49 9.74 -4.64
C LEU A 10 5.78 9.66 -3.12
N ILE A 11 6.93 9.09 -2.75
CA ILE A 11 7.39 9.03 -1.35
C ILE A 11 7.57 10.42 -0.75
N ASN A 12 8.20 11.33 -1.49
CA ASN A 12 8.45 12.68 -1.02
C ASN A 12 7.15 13.46 -0.83
N ASP A 13 6.21 13.34 -1.78
CA ASP A 13 4.91 14.00 -1.72
C ASP A 13 4.11 13.52 -0.48
N LEU A 14 4.04 12.20 -0.24
CA LEU A 14 3.38 11.65 0.94
C LEU A 14 4.09 12.02 2.25
N GLN A 15 5.43 11.99 2.28
CA GLN A 15 6.22 12.40 3.45
C GLN A 15 5.99 13.88 3.81
N GLN A 16 5.93 14.75 2.80
CA GLN A 16 5.65 16.17 3.02
C GLN A 16 4.27 16.37 3.63
N TRP A 17 3.26 15.65 3.11
CA TRP A 17 1.92 15.71 3.68
C TRP A 17 1.90 15.20 5.13
N VAL A 18 2.47 14.03 5.42
CA VAL A 18 2.56 13.46 6.79
C VAL A 18 3.17 14.45 7.78
N THR A 19 4.26 15.12 7.39
CA THR A 19 4.91 16.11 8.26
C THR A 19 4.08 17.39 8.40
N ALA A 20 3.40 17.84 7.34
CA ALA A 20 2.55 19.02 7.38
C ALA A 20 1.28 18.81 8.22
N SER A 21 0.69 17.62 8.14
CA SER A 21 -0.48 17.20 8.93
C SER A 21 -0.13 16.76 10.35
N ARG A 22 1.16 16.55 10.63
CA ARG A 22 1.70 16.03 11.91
C ARG A 22 1.22 14.62 12.25
N GLU A 23 0.90 13.83 11.23
CA GLU A 23 0.51 12.42 11.39
C GLU A 23 1.59 11.62 12.15
N ASP A 24 2.87 11.93 11.91
CA ASP A 24 4.02 11.32 12.58
C ASP A 24 4.21 11.69 14.06
N GLN A 25 3.45 12.67 14.56
CA GLN A 25 3.49 13.11 15.96
C GLN A 25 2.24 12.73 16.74
N VAL A 26 1.12 12.53 16.04
CA VAL A 26 -0.18 12.26 16.65
C VAL A 26 -0.42 10.77 16.80
N TRP A 27 -0.03 9.97 15.80
CA TRP A 27 -0.39 8.56 15.72
C TRP A 27 0.77 7.64 16.07
N GLY A 28 0.43 6.57 16.78
CA GLY A 28 1.33 5.47 17.09
C GLY A 28 1.52 4.50 15.93
N GLN A 29 2.21 3.40 16.23
CA GLN A 29 2.46 2.34 15.26
C GLN A 29 1.13 1.71 14.82
N HIS A 30 0.93 1.51 13.51
CA HIS A 30 -0.28 0.90 12.93
C HIS A 30 -1.58 1.67 13.17
N GLU A 31 -1.53 2.95 13.53
CA GLU A 31 -2.74 3.76 13.76
C GLU A 31 -3.06 4.71 12.59
N SER A 32 -2.08 4.99 11.74
CA SER A 32 -2.24 5.87 10.56
C SER A 32 -2.01 5.12 9.26
N LEU A 33 -3.01 5.14 8.38
CA LEU A 33 -2.91 4.61 7.02
C LEU A 33 -1.69 5.17 6.29
N TYR A 34 -1.45 6.46 6.44
CA TYR A 34 -0.42 7.19 5.70
C TYR A 34 0.98 6.84 6.16
N LEU A 35 1.16 6.61 7.48
CA LEU A 35 2.43 6.13 8.03
C LEU A 35 2.75 4.71 7.55
N GLU A 36 1.76 3.82 7.50
CA GLU A 36 1.95 2.45 7.01
C GLU A 36 2.31 2.43 5.52
N ILE A 37 1.57 3.16 4.69
CA ILE A 37 1.86 3.28 3.24
C ILE A 37 3.25 3.88 3.03
N LEU A 38 3.61 4.92 3.77
CA LEU A 38 4.92 5.57 3.64
C LEU A 38 6.07 4.62 4.05
N ALA A 39 5.89 3.86 5.14
CA ALA A 39 6.86 2.87 5.60
C ALA A 39 7.05 1.77 4.54
N GLN A 40 5.95 1.24 4.00
CA GLN A 40 5.97 0.27 2.91
C GLN A 40 6.66 0.85 1.66
N TRP A 41 6.29 2.04 1.21
CA TRP A 41 6.87 2.65 0.01
C TRP A 41 8.38 2.83 0.15
N LYS A 42 8.85 3.26 1.32
CA LYS A 42 10.28 3.34 1.63
C LYS A 42 10.96 1.98 1.64
N ALA A 43 10.31 0.93 2.17
CA ALA A 43 10.86 -0.42 2.17
C ALA A 43 10.99 -0.97 0.74
N VAL A 44 9.92 -0.86 -0.03
CA VAL A 44 9.82 -1.36 -1.41
C VAL A 44 10.73 -0.60 -2.37
N ASN A 45 10.87 0.73 -2.23
CA ASN A 45 11.74 1.55 -3.11
C ASN A 45 13.25 1.34 -2.86
N ARG A 46 13.64 0.64 -1.78
CA ARG A 46 15.04 0.24 -1.58
C ARG A 46 15.46 -0.86 -2.56
N TYR A 47 14.50 -1.59 -3.11
CA TYR A 47 14.75 -2.55 -4.15
C TYR A 47 15.37 -1.86 -5.39
N ARG A 48 16.35 -2.52 -6.00
CA ARG A 48 17.02 -2.06 -7.22
C ARG A 48 16.62 -2.98 -8.37
N PRO A 49 15.61 -2.60 -9.20
CA PRO A 49 15.05 -3.49 -10.22
C PRO A 49 16.09 -3.98 -11.24
N GLU A 50 17.12 -3.19 -11.50
CA GLU A 50 18.26 -3.52 -12.36
C GLU A 50 18.99 -4.82 -11.96
N GLN A 51 18.85 -5.27 -10.72
CA GLN A 51 19.50 -6.48 -10.18
C GLN A 51 18.53 -7.67 -10.01
N GLY A 52 17.27 -7.48 -10.42
CA GLY A 52 16.17 -8.44 -10.34
C GLY A 52 16.14 -9.50 -11.44
N ASN A 53 15.25 -10.48 -11.27
CA ASN A 53 14.74 -11.24 -12.41
C ASN A 53 13.58 -10.49 -13.09
N ASP A 54 13.17 -10.94 -14.28
CA ASP A 54 12.10 -10.31 -15.06
C ASP A 54 10.77 -10.22 -14.28
N GLU A 55 10.51 -11.19 -13.40
CA GLU A 55 9.30 -11.24 -12.58
C GLU A 55 9.31 -10.14 -11.50
N ASP A 56 10.41 -9.98 -10.77
CA ASP A 56 10.59 -8.93 -9.78
C ASP A 56 10.49 -7.53 -10.44
N GLN A 57 11.13 -7.34 -11.61
CA GLN A 57 11.06 -6.07 -12.36
C GLN A 57 9.63 -5.74 -12.77
N ARG A 58 8.91 -6.73 -13.30
CA ARG A 58 7.52 -6.57 -13.71
C ARG A 58 6.61 -6.23 -12.54
N PHE A 59 6.70 -6.97 -11.43
CA PHE A 59 5.86 -6.70 -10.26
C PHE A 59 6.22 -5.36 -9.62
N TYR A 60 7.47 -4.93 -9.70
CA TYR A 60 7.89 -3.58 -9.30
C TYR A 60 7.17 -2.49 -10.12
N GLU A 61 7.14 -2.62 -11.46
CA GLU A 61 6.41 -1.70 -12.32
C GLU A 61 4.90 -1.68 -12.03
N LEU A 62 4.28 -2.87 -11.93
CA LEU A 62 2.85 -3.00 -11.64
C LEU A 62 2.48 -2.38 -10.28
N TYR A 63 3.34 -2.58 -9.28
CA TYR A 63 3.17 -2.01 -7.95
C TYR A 63 3.20 -0.47 -8.02
N TRP A 64 4.22 0.12 -8.64
CA TRP A 64 4.33 1.58 -8.70
C TRP A 64 3.27 2.23 -9.59
N ASP A 65 2.81 1.54 -10.64
CA ASP A 65 1.62 1.92 -11.41
C ASP A 65 0.37 2.01 -10.52
N ALA A 66 0.16 1.00 -9.66
CA ALA A 66 -0.95 1.00 -8.70
C ALA A 66 -0.81 2.12 -7.66
N MET A 67 0.40 2.32 -7.11
CA MET A 67 0.66 3.35 -6.10
C MET A 67 0.52 4.77 -6.66
N ASN A 68 0.84 4.99 -7.93
CA ASN A 68 0.59 6.27 -8.58
C ASN A 68 -0.92 6.56 -8.73
N LYS A 69 -1.74 5.55 -9.02
CA LYS A 69 -3.21 5.71 -9.03
C LYS A 69 -3.75 6.00 -7.64
N TRP A 70 -3.25 5.27 -6.63
CA TRP A 70 -3.60 5.54 -5.24
C TRP A 70 -3.24 6.96 -4.83
N HIS A 71 -2.01 7.41 -5.15
CA HIS A 71 -1.54 8.77 -4.84
C HIS A 71 -2.43 9.85 -5.50
N GLN A 72 -2.94 9.60 -6.71
CA GLN A 72 -3.89 10.50 -7.36
C GLN A 72 -5.24 10.54 -6.64
N SER A 73 -5.74 9.39 -6.16
CA SER A 73 -6.97 9.34 -5.34
C SER A 73 -6.78 10.05 -4.01
N PHE A 74 -5.64 9.84 -3.36
CA PHE A 74 -5.23 10.52 -2.14
C PHE A 74 -5.17 12.04 -2.34
N ALA A 75 -4.49 12.53 -3.38
CA ALA A 75 -4.37 13.96 -3.63
C ALA A 75 -5.74 14.65 -3.83
N GLN A 76 -6.74 13.93 -4.35
CA GLN A 76 -8.11 14.45 -4.53
C GLN A 76 -8.91 14.51 -3.23
N GLN A 77 -8.62 13.63 -2.27
CA GLN A 77 -9.39 13.47 -1.04
C GLN A 77 -8.66 14.03 0.20
N SER A 78 -7.38 14.40 0.07
CA SER A 78 -6.50 14.67 1.22
C SER A 78 -6.94 15.86 2.08
N GLU A 79 -7.64 16.84 1.52
CA GLU A 79 -8.17 17.98 2.27
C GLU A 79 -9.37 17.57 3.15
N ASP A 80 -10.14 16.57 2.72
CA ASP A 80 -11.36 16.15 3.41
C ASP A 80 -11.08 15.26 4.63
N ILE A 81 -9.89 14.64 4.72
CA ILE A 81 -9.48 13.74 5.80
C ILE A 81 -9.76 14.34 7.18
N PHE A 82 -9.40 15.61 7.39
CA PHE A 82 -9.52 16.26 8.71
C PHE A 82 -10.95 16.62 9.10
N THR A 83 -11.88 16.60 8.14
CA THR A 83 -13.30 16.93 8.35
C THR A 83 -14.20 15.71 8.20
N ALA A 84 -13.61 14.56 7.88
CA ALA A 84 -14.32 13.34 7.60
C ALA A 84 -15.05 12.79 8.83
N THR A 85 -16.20 12.18 8.58
CA THR A 85 -17.01 11.59 9.64
C THR A 85 -16.35 10.32 10.18
N PRO A 86 -16.29 10.13 11.51
CA PRO A 86 -15.88 8.87 12.11
C PRO A 86 -16.83 7.74 11.71
N ILE A 87 -16.31 6.55 11.43
CA ILE A 87 -17.14 5.37 11.15
C ILE A 87 -17.54 4.73 12.48
N GLN A 88 -18.77 4.22 12.56
CA GLN A 88 -19.22 3.46 13.72
C GLN A 88 -18.41 2.16 13.88
N ALA A 89 -18.05 1.83 15.13
CA ALA A 89 -17.23 0.65 15.42
C ALA A 89 -17.84 -0.67 14.88
N THR A 90 -19.16 -0.77 14.84
CA THR A 90 -19.89 -1.92 14.28
C THR A 90 -19.66 -2.10 12.78
N ASP A 91 -19.64 -1.01 12.02
CA ASP A 91 -19.41 -1.05 10.58
C ASP A 91 -17.95 -1.39 10.27
N LYS A 92 -17.01 -0.86 11.07
CA LYS A 92 -15.58 -1.16 10.97
C LYS A 92 -15.28 -2.64 11.18
N ALA A 93 -15.80 -3.23 12.25
CA ALA A 93 -15.52 -4.61 12.62
C ALA A 93 -16.28 -5.63 11.75
N GLY A 94 -17.46 -5.28 11.24
CA GLY A 94 -18.24 -6.13 10.37
C GLY A 94 -17.89 -5.93 8.90
N PHE A 95 -18.63 -5.03 8.23
CA PHE A 95 -18.58 -4.86 6.77
C PHE A 95 -17.16 -4.58 6.24
N TYR A 96 -16.44 -3.64 6.84
CA TYR A 96 -15.12 -3.27 6.32
C TYR A 96 -14.05 -4.32 6.63
N GLY A 97 -14.08 -4.91 7.82
CA GLY A 97 -13.15 -5.97 8.21
C GLY A 97 -13.21 -7.17 7.26
N ASP A 98 -14.43 -7.65 6.97
CA ASP A 98 -14.64 -8.80 6.09
C ASP A 98 -14.17 -8.49 4.65
N VAL A 99 -14.58 -7.33 4.10
CA VAL A 99 -14.19 -6.93 2.74
C VAL A 99 -12.67 -6.75 2.61
N LEU A 100 -12.02 -6.17 3.61
CA LEU A 100 -10.57 -5.97 3.60
C LEU A 100 -9.82 -7.30 3.68
N SER A 101 -10.26 -8.21 4.57
CA SER A 101 -9.67 -9.55 4.68
C SER A 101 -9.77 -10.32 3.37
N ASP A 102 -10.93 -10.27 2.71
CA ASP A 102 -11.13 -10.94 1.42
C ASP A 102 -10.24 -10.34 0.32
N LEU A 103 -10.17 -9.00 0.23
CA LEU A 103 -9.30 -8.32 -0.74
C LEU A 103 -7.83 -8.64 -0.51
N GLN A 104 -7.39 -8.59 0.75
CA GLN A 104 -6.02 -8.91 1.16
C GLN A 104 -5.64 -10.34 0.78
N GLY A 105 -6.47 -11.33 1.15
CA GLY A 105 -6.24 -12.73 0.80
C GLY A 105 -6.12 -12.94 -0.70
N VAL A 106 -7.06 -12.38 -1.48
CA VAL A 106 -7.04 -12.47 -2.94
C VAL A 106 -5.78 -11.85 -3.55
N ILE A 107 -5.26 -10.76 -2.97
CA ILE A 107 -4.05 -10.09 -3.47
C ILE A 107 -2.80 -10.88 -3.12
N MET A 108 -2.73 -11.42 -1.90
CA MET A 108 -1.63 -12.26 -1.44
C MET A 108 -1.53 -13.57 -2.21
N ASP A 109 -2.66 -14.15 -2.62
CA ASP A 109 -2.74 -15.35 -3.46
C ASP A 109 -2.30 -15.11 -4.91
N ARG A 110 -2.37 -13.85 -5.39
CA ARG A 110 -1.91 -13.48 -6.73
C ARG A 110 -0.40 -13.24 -6.81
N LEU A 111 0.29 -13.13 -5.67
CA LEU A 111 1.73 -13.01 -5.66
C LEU A 111 2.38 -14.36 -5.95
N PRO A 112 3.38 -14.44 -6.85
CA PRO A 112 4.08 -15.68 -7.15
C PRO A 112 4.61 -16.37 -5.89
N GLU A 113 4.57 -17.69 -5.90
CA GLU A 113 5.20 -18.49 -4.85
C GLU A 113 6.71 -18.27 -4.88
N ILE A 114 7.27 -17.92 -3.73
CA ILE A 114 8.71 -17.76 -3.57
C ILE A 114 9.30 -19.18 -3.58
N GLN A 115 9.89 -19.62 -4.69
CA GLN A 115 10.54 -20.93 -4.74
C GLN A 115 11.76 -20.92 -3.80
N HIS A 116 11.68 -21.69 -2.72
CA HIS A 116 12.72 -21.78 -1.68
C HIS A 116 13.98 -22.54 -2.12
N SER A 117 14.06 -22.98 -3.39
CA SER A 117 15.16 -23.78 -3.87
C SER A 117 16.31 -22.91 -4.41
N LYS A 118 17.39 -22.86 -3.64
CA LYS A 118 18.70 -22.21 -3.86
C LYS A 118 18.71 -20.68 -3.72
N VAL A 119 19.07 -20.27 -2.49
CA VAL A 119 19.40 -18.90 -2.07
C VAL A 119 18.17 -17.98 -2.10
N LEU A 120 17.52 -17.84 -0.94
CA LEU A 120 16.65 -16.71 -0.64
C LEU A 120 17.46 -15.44 -0.94
N ARG A 121 17.20 -14.80 -2.08
CA ARG A 121 17.69 -13.46 -2.32
C ARG A 121 16.86 -12.58 -1.40
N PHE A 122 17.44 -12.23 -0.25
CA PHE A 122 16.91 -11.22 0.67
C PHE A 122 16.58 -9.90 -0.03
N ASN A 123 17.09 -9.70 -1.24
CA ASN A 123 16.87 -8.54 -2.09
C ASN A 123 15.82 -8.76 -3.19
N SER A 124 15.04 -9.84 -3.23
CA SER A 124 13.94 -9.99 -4.21
C SER A 124 12.80 -9.02 -3.90
N PHE A 125 12.27 -8.38 -4.93
CA PHE A 125 11.14 -7.46 -4.80
C PHE A 125 9.92 -8.16 -4.23
N LEU A 126 9.58 -9.35 -4.74
CA LEU A 126 8.41 -10.10 -4.31
C LEU A 126 8.46 -10.46 -2.82
N ASN A 127 9.66 -10.77 -2.29
CA ASN A 127 9.86 -10.99 -0.85
C ASN A 127 9.58 -9.73 -0.04
N ILE A 128 10.17 -8.60 -0.45
CA ILE A 128 10.00 -7.31 0.23
C ILE A 128 8.52 -6.89 0.19
N LEU A 129 7.89 -7.01 -0.98
CA LEU A 129 6.48 -6.68 -1.18
C LEU A 129 5.58 -7.55 -0.30
N ARG A 130 5.80 -8.87 -0.27
CA ARG A 130 4.99 -9.79 0.55
C ARG A 130 5.08 -9.42 2.04
N VAL A 131 6.28 -9.16 2.55
CA VAL A 131 6.47 -8.73 3.95
C VAL A 131 5.76 -7.41 4.21
N SER A 132 5.92 -6.41 3.33
CA SER A 132 5.26 -5.11 3.52
C SER A 132 3.74 -5.17 3.44
N LEU A 133 3.17 -6.03 2.58
CA LEU A 133 1.72 -6.22 2.51
C LEU A 133 1.18 -6.95 3.76
N THR A 134 1.90 -7.93 4.29
CA THR A 134 1.55 -8.55 5.58
C THR A 134 1.67 -7.58 6.75
N ASP A 135 2.63 -6.65 6.72
CA ASP A 135 2.71 -5.61 7.76
C ASP A 135 1.52 -4.64 7.69
N MET A 136 1.01 -4.34 6.50
CA MET A 136 -0.19 -3.52 6.29
C MET A 136 -1.46 -4.13 6.92
N GLU A 137 -1.54 -5.46 7.07
CA GLU A 137 -2.65 -6.14 7.76
C GLU A 137 -2.72 -5.79 9.26
N LYS A 138 -1.64 -5.24 9.83
CA LYS A 138 -1.60 -4.81 11.24
C LYS A 138 -2.24 -3.44 11.46
N LEU A 139 -2.55 -2.70 10.39
CA LEU A 139 -3.21 -1.40 10.47
C LEU A 139 -4.52 -1.51 11.27
N SER A 140 -4.59 -0.76 12.37
CA SER A 140 -5.80 -0.65 13.17
C SER A 140 -6.87 0.10 12.40
N LEU A 141 -8.03 -0.52 12.23
CA LEU A 141 -9.20 0.14 11.65
C LEU A 141 -9.89 1.09 12.64
N SER A 142 -9.57 1.02 13.94
CA SER A 142 -10.25 1.77 15.01
C SER A 142 -10.13 3.28 14.84
N GLU A 143 -9.02 3.76 14.29
CA GLU A 143 -8.72 5.18 14.14
C GLU A 143 -9.13 5.75 12.78
N LEU A 144 -9.42 4.88 11.81
CA LEU A 144 -9.70 5.30 10.43
C LEU A 144 -11.09 5.94 10.28
N ASN A 145 -11.15 7.11 9.65
CA ASN A 145 -12.41 7.76 9.27
C ASN A 145 -12.92 7.25 7.91
N VAL A 146 -14.06 7.78 7.44
CA VAL A 146 -14.65 7.40 6.13
C VAL A 146 -13.69 7.59 4.96
N VAL A 147 -12.93 8.69 4.94
CA VAL A 147 -11.98 8.98 3.86
C VAL A 147 -10.78 8.04 3.93
N ASP A 148 -10.24 7.78 5.12
CA ASP A 148 -9.16 6.82 5.29
C ASP A 148 -9.57 5.42 4.83
N MET A 149 -10.78 4.96 5.18
CA MET A 149 -11.27 3.66 4.74
C MET A 149 -11.51 3.59 3.24
N SER A 150 -12.01 4.68 2.63
CA SER A 150 -12.12 4.80 1.17
C SER A 150 -10.75 4.65 0.51
N LEU A 151 -9.73 5.34 1.01
CA LEU A 151 -8.36 5.28 0.51
C LEU A 151 -7.70 3.92 0.75
N LEU A 152 -7.99 3.24 1.87
CA LEU A 152 -7.53 1.88 2.13
C LEU A 152 -8.16 0.87 1.15
N LEU A 153 -9.45 1.01 0.84
CA LEU A 153 -10.11 0.19 -0.17
C LEU A 153 -9.55 0.44 -1.57
N ASP A 154 -9.31 1.70 -1.93
CA ASP A 154 -8.65 2.07 -3.20
C ASP A 154 -7.24 1.48 -3.29
N TYR A 155 -6.49 1.49 -2.19
CA TYR A 155 -5.15 0.90 -2.13
C TYR A 155 -5.18 -0.59 -2.53
N TRP A 156 -6.02 -1.38 -1.85
CA TRP A 156 -6.14 -2.81 -2.15
C TRP A 156 -6.73 -3.05 -3.53
N LYS A 157 -7.74 -2.29 -3.93
CA LYS A 157 -8.34 -2.39 -5.28
C LYS A 157 -7.32 -2.15 -6.38
N PHE A 158 -6.53 -1.08 -6.31
CA PHE A 158 -5.55 -0.76 -7.35
C PHE A 158 -4.43 -1.80 -7.43
N LEU A 159 -3.97 -2.34 -6.29
CA LEU A 159 -3.04 -3.47 -6.27
C LEU A 159 -3.67 -4.74 -6.87
N GLY A 160 -4.90 -5.05 -6.45
CA GLY A 160 -5.66 -6.17 -6.98
C GLY A 160 -5.79 -6.10 -8.49
N ASP A 161 -6.20 -4.96 -9.04
CA ASP A 161 -6.33 -4.75 -10.48
C ASP A 161 -4.99 -4.83 -11.22
N ALA A 162 -3.90 -4.33 -10.62
CA ALA A 162 -2.57 -4.42 -11.20
C ALA A 162 -2.09 -5.88 -11.30
N PHE A 163 -2.33 -6.69 -10.26
CA PHE A 163 -1.90 -8.09 -10.22
C PHE A 163 -2.88 -9.03 -10.95
N LYS A 164 -4.16 -8.65 -11.11
CA LYS A 164 -5.19 -9.44 -11.83
C LYS A 164 -4.85 -9.70 -13.30
N LYS A 165 -3.96 -8.91 -13.89
CA LYS A 165 -3.51 -9.12 -15.28
C LYS A 165 -2.79 -10.48 -15.48
N PHE A 166 -2.58 -11.26 -14.43
CA PHE A 166 -2.02 -12.61 -14.46
C PHE A 166 -2.96 -13.61 -13.78
N ASN A 167 -3.95 -14.07 -14.56
CA ASN A 167 -4.58 -15.39 -14.48
C ASN A 167 -5.10 -15.74 -15.87
#